data_AF-A0A812KKD0-F1
#
_entry.id   AF-A0A812KKD0-F1
#
_cell.length_a   1.000
_cell.length_b   1.000
_cell.length_c   1.000
_cell.angle_alpha   90.00
_cell.angle_beta   90.00
_cell.angle_gamma   90.00
#
_symmetry.space_group_name_H-M   'P 1'
#
loop_
_entity.id
_entity.type
_entity.pdbx_description
1 polymer ?
#
loop_
_entity_poly.entity_id
_entity_poly.type
_entity_poly.pdbx_seq_one_letter_code
_entity_poly.pdbx_strand_id
1 'polypeptide(L)'
;IHHITPWLLILKSNRFCLDASHKAGRNVHMHKDCHELPNQRWYMLDGNLVNLQDGKCLDYNLETNNVYMQECHDGRNQKWYFEDDTAYIRTEEDHKCLSMELNGHTDNINVIMTDCADVDFRKF
;
A
#
# COMPACT_ATOMS: atom_id res chain seq x y z
N ILE A 1 22.61 -6.14 13.75
CA ILE A 1 21.79 -4.96 13.39
C ILE A 1 21.22 -5.28 12.02
N HIS A 2 19.95 -5.64 11.93
CA HIS A 2 19.31 -5.88 10.64
C HIS A 2 19.10 -4.52 9.97
N HIS A 3 19.80 -4.29 8.86
CA HIS A 3 19.64 -3.06 8.09
C HIS A 3 18.29 -3.13 7.36
N ILE A 4 17.32 -2.36 7.85
CA ILE A 4 16.08 -2.10 7.11
C ILE A 4 16.49 -1.31 5.87
N THR A 5 16.15 -1.84 4.69
CA THR A 5 16.36 -1.16 3.41
C THR A 5 14.98 -0.82 2.85
N PRO A 6 14.45 0.39 3.06
CA PRO A 6 13.13 0.75 2.54
C PRO A 6 13.12 0.83 1.01
N TRP A 7 12.01 0.45 0.38
CA TRP A 7 11.85 0.48 -1.08
C TRP A 7 10.57 1.20 -1.51
N LEU A 8 10.48 1.50 -2.81
CA LEU A 8 9.26 2.02 -3.43
C LEU A 8 8.36 0.86 -3.83
N LEU A 9 7.06 0.97 -3.55
CA LEU A 9 6.05 0.05 -4.09
C LEU A 9 5.46 0.68 -5.35
N ILE A 10 5.77 0.10 -6.51
CA ILE A 10 5.49 0.70 -7.81
C ILE A 10 4.49 -0.16 -8.58
N LEU A 11 3.37 0.39 -9.01
CA LEU A 11 2.42 -0.39 -9.83
C LEU A 11 3.02 -0.81 -11.18
N LYS A 12 2.70 -2.03 -11.63
CA LYS A 12 3.13 -2.52 -12.94
C LYS A 12 2.45 -1.80 -14.11
N SER A 13 1.23 -1.32 -13.95
CA SER A 13 0.44 -0.68 -15.02
C SER A 13 0.99 0.67 -15.49
N ASN A 14 1.04 1.65 -14.59
CA ASN A 14 1.36 3.05 -14.88
C ASN A 14 2.65 3.53 -14.18
N ARG A 15 3.32 2.64 -13.43
CA ARG A 15 4.54 2.94 -12.67
C ARG A 15 4.34 3.95 -11.53
N PHE A 16 3.10 4.12 -11.06
CA PHE A 16 2.80 5.02 -9.95
C PHE A 16 3.32 4.43 -8.64
N CYS A 17 3.74 5.30 -7.74
CA CYS A 17 4.29 4.92 -6.44
C CYS A 17 3.22 4.97 -5.34
N LEU A 18 3.20 3.96 -4.47
CA LEU A 18 2.40 4.00 -3.25
C LEU A 18 2.92 5.10 -2.32
N ASP A 19 2.05 6.03 -1.97
CA ASP A 19 2.38 7.26 -1.25
C ASP A 19 1.44 7.46 -0.05
N ALA A 20 2.03 7.60 1.14
CA ALA A 20 1.31 8.01 2.33
C ALA A 20 1.08 9.53 2.33
N SER A 21 -0.19 9.94 2.28
CA SER A 21 -0.56 11.35 2.39
C SER A 21 -0.38 11.85 3.81
N HIS A 22 0.56 12.76 4.00
CA HIS A 22 0.77 13.47 5.27
C HIS A 22 -0.09 14.74 5.42
N LYS A 23 -0.92 15.06 4.41
CA LYS A 23 -1.96 16.08 4.54
C LYS A 23 -3.17 15.47 5.24
N ALA A 24 -4.04 16.32 5.81
CA ALA A 24 -5.19 15.92 6.61
C ALA A 24 -5.95 14.73 5.97
N GLY A 25 -6.02 13.59 6.68
CA GLY A 25 -6.72 12.39 6.23
C GLY A 25 -5.97 11.08 6.41
N ARG A 26 -4.62 11.10 6.53
CA ARG A 26 -3.79 9.88 6.71
C ARG A 26 -4.03 8.82 5.61
N ASN A 27 -4.49 9.22 4.43
CA ASN A 27 -4.85 8.29 3.37
C ASN A 27 -3.62 7.80 2.59
N VAL A 28 -3.76 6.70 1.86
CA VAL A 28 -2.71 6.20 0.97
C VAL A 28 -3.21 6.25 -0.48
N HIS A 29 -2.33 6.67 -1.39
CA HIS A 29 -2.68 6.85 -2.79
C HIS A 29 -1.56 6.35 -3.72
N MET A 30 -1.91 6.13 -4.98
CA MET A 30 -0.96 5.98 -6.07
C MET A 30 -0.62 7.36 -6.61
N HIS A 31 0.58 7.83 -6.30
CA HIS A 31 1.12 9.09 -6.79
C HIS A 31 1.78 8.88 -8.16
N LYS A 32 1.51 9.75 -9.13
CA LYS A 32 2.02 9.57 -10.50
C LYS A 32 3.55 9.65 -10.60
N ASP A 33 4.14 10.43 -9.72
CA ASP A 33 5.58 10.63 -9.62
C ASP A 33 6.16 9.85 -8.44
N CYS A 34 7.22 9.10 -8.70
CA CYS A 34 8.06 8.50 -7.67
C CYS A 34 9.12 9.52 -7.23
N HIS A 35 8.77 10.38 -6.28
CA HIS A 35 9.61 11.50 -5.84
C HIS A 35 10.59 11.15 -4.71
N GLU A 36 10.73 9.86 -4.38
CA GLU A 36 11.73 9.28 -3.46
C GLU A 36 11.76 9.87 -2.04
N LEU A 37 10.80 10.71 -1.67
CA LEU A 37 10.59 11.20 -0.32
C LEU A 37 10.23 10.03 0.63
N PRO A 38 10.46 10.17 1.95
CA PRO A 38 10.27 9.05 2.87
C PRO A 38 8.83 8.52 2.93
N ASN A 39 7.83 9.33 2.56
CA ASN A 39 6.44 8.94 2.52
C ASN A 39 6.08 7.95 1.38
N GLN A 40 6.98 7.74 0.42
CA GLN A 40 6.87 6.72 -0.62
C GLN A 40 7.76 5.49 -0.35
N ARG A 41 8.48 5.49 0.77
CA ARG A 41 9.42 4.42 1.13
C ARG A 41 8.81 3.53 2.19
N TRP A 42 8.77 2.24 1.89
CA TRP A 42 8.10 1.23 2.70
C TRP A 42 9.08 0.14 3.11
N TYR A 43 8.82 -0.49 4.25
CA TYR A 43 9.55 -1.67 4.67
C TYR A 43 8.63 -2.63 5.41
N MET A 44 8.97 -3.92 5.36
CA MET A 44 8.28 -4.96 6.12
C MET A 44 8.86 -5.07 7.52
N LEU A 45 8.01 -5.10 8.53
CA LEU A 45 8.36 -5.41 9.91
C LEU A 45 7.22 -6.23 10.53
N ASP A 46 7.50 -7.46 10.94
CA ASP A 46 6.55 -8.36 11.60
C ASP A 46 5.19 -8.49 10.87
N GLY A 47 5.24 -8.56 9.54
CA GLY A 47 4.08 -8.65 8.66
C GLY A 47 3.40 -7.31 8.35
N ASN A 48 3.77 -6.22 9.01
CA ASN A 48 3.25 -4.89 8.69
C ASN A 48 4.05 -4.24 7.54
N LEU A 49 3.34 -3.54 6.65
CA LEU A 49 3.95 -2.59 5.71
C LEU A 49 4.05 -1.22 6.37
N VAL A 50 5.27 -0.84 6.75
CA VAL A 50 5.55 0.36 7.53
C VAL A 50 6.08 1.47 6.63
N ASN A 51 5.58 2.69 6.82
CA ASN A 51 6.07 3.86 6.12
C ASN A 51 7.31 4.46 6.80
N LEU A 52 8.30 4.86 6.01
CA LEU A 52 9.56 5.40 6.54
C LEU A 52 9.40 6.80 7.16
N GLN A 53 8.44 7.62 6.71
CA GLN A 53 8.30 9.01 7.17
C GLN A 53 7.87 9.12 8.63
N ASP A 54 6.89 8.31 9.05
CA ASP A 54 6.25 8.43 10.36
C ASP A 54 6.16 7.12 11.16
N GLY A 55 6.63 6.00 10.60
CA GLY A 55 6.63 4.70 11.28
C GLY A 55 5.25 4.07 11.44
N LYS A 56 4.23 4.61 10.76
CA LYS A 56 2.87 4.05 10.78
C LYS A 56 2.73 2.92 9.78
N CYS A 57 1.69 2.12 9.96
CA CYS A 57 1.42 0.93 9.18
C CYS A 57 0.27 1.14 8.19
N LEU A 58 0.39 0.49 7.03
CA LEU A 58 -0.66 0.37 6.05
C LEU A 58 -1.82 -0.46 6.63
N ASP A 59 -3.03 0.10 6.65
CA ASP A 59 -4.19 -0.45 7.34
C ASP A 59 -5.40 -0.54 6.43
N TYR A 60 -6.00 -1.73 6.34
CA TYR A 60 -7.23 -1.97 5.60
C TYR A 60 -8.45 -1.71 6.47
N ASN A 61 -9.22 -0.68 6.11
CA ASN A 61 -10.51 -0.41 6.71
C ASN A 61 -11.59 -1.36 6.14
N LEU A 62 -12.06 -2.29 6.96
CA LEU A 62 -13.02 -3.33 6.57
C LEU A 62 -14.43 -2.81 6.28
N GLU A 63 -14.78 -1.61 6.75
CA GLU A 63 -16.11 -1.02 6.52
C GLU A 63 -16.19 -0.34 5.15
N THR A 64 -15.08 0.24 4.68
CA THR A 64 -15.04 1.09 3.47
C THR A 64 -14.22 0.49 2.33
N ASN A 65 -13.44 -0.56 2.58
CA ASN A 65 -12.39 -1.07 1.71
C ASN A 65 -11.22 -0.12 1.45
N ASN A 66 -11.18 1.04 2.13
CA ASN A 66 -10.10 2.00 1.98
C ASN A 66 -8.81 1.52 2.67
N VAL A 67 -7.67 1.94 2.14
CA VAL A 67 -6.37 1.73 2.77
C VAL A 67 -5.78 3.05 3.25
N TYR A 68 -5.36 3.10 4.51
CA TYR A 68 -4.92 4.32 5.19
C TYR A 68 -3.76 4.04 6.15
N MET A 69 -3.21 5.09 6.76
CA MET A 69 -2.12 5.02 7.72
C MET A 69 -2.66 5.02 9.16
N GLN A 70 -2.28 3.99 9.92
CA GLN A 70 -2.66 3.83 11.32
C GLN A 70 -1.46 3.43 12.19
N GLU A 71 -1.57 3.66 13.50
CA GLU A 71 -0.63 3.06 14.46
C GLU A 71 -0.54 1.55 14.27
N CYS A 72 0.68 1.03 14.33
CA CYS A 72 0.94 -0.37 14.10
C CYS A 72 0.34 -1.26 15.21
N HIS A 73 -0.29 -2.37 14.82
CA HIS A 73 -0.94 -3.33 15.69
C HIS A 73 -1.02 -4.73 15.05
N ASP A 74 -1.49 -5.70 15.83
CA ASP A 74 -1.51 -7.12 15.44
C ASP A 74 -2.79 -7.58 14.74
N GLY A 75 -3.71 -6.67 14.42
CA GLY A 75 -4.87 -6.96 13.57
C GLY A 75 -4.46 -7.47 12.19
N ARG A 76 -5.13 -8.54 11.72
CA ARG A 76 -4.84 -9.18 10.41
C ARG A 76 -5.08 -8.24 9.22
N ASN A 77 -5.97 -7.27 9.36
CA ASN A 77 -6.20 -6.18 8.41
C ASN A 77 -5.01 -5.21 8.26
N GLN A 78 -3.96 -5.36 9.06
CA GLN A 78 -2.71 -4.61 8.98
C GLN A 78 -1.49 -5.49 8.69
N LYS A 79 -1.72 -6.80 8.47
CA LYS A 79 -0.68 -7.76 8.09
C LYS A 79 -0.79 -8.05 6.60
N TRP A 80 0.36 -8.03 5.95
CA TRP A 80 0.49 -8.06 4.49
C TRP A 80 1.53 -9.07 4.06
N TYR A 81 1.35 -9.61 2.86
CA TYR A 81 2.34 -10.47 2.23
C TYR A 81 2.42 -10.21 0.73
N PHE A 82 3.61 -10.45 0.18
CA PHE A 82 3.88 -10.39 -1.24
C PHE A 82 3.70 -11.79 -1.83
N GLU A 83 2.91 -11.88 -2.90
CA GLU A 83 2.71 -13.12 -3.66
C GLU A 83 3.54 -13.06 -4.94
N ASP A 84 4.72 -13.69 -4.95
CA ASP A 84 5.73 -13.53 -6.00
C ASP A 84 5.23 -13.95 -7.40
N ASP A 85 4.44 -15.02 -7.49
CA ASP A 85 3.96 -15.58 -8.77
C ASP A 85 3.03 -14.62 -9.53
N THR A 86 2.25 -13.82 -8.79
CA THR A 86 1.24 -12.89 -9.34
C THR A 86 1.63 -11.43 -9.20
N ALA A 87 2.62 -11.15 -8.34
CA ALA A 87 3.03 -9.84 -7.88
C ALA A 87 1.93 -9.05 -7.16
N TYR A 88 1.06 -9.75 -6.44
CA TYR A 88 0.07 -9.13 -5.57
C TYR A 88 0.65 -8.77 -4.21
N ILE A 89 0.12 -7.69 -3.64
CA ILE A 89 0.22 -7.40 -2.21
C ILE A 89 -1.13 -7.71 -1.61
N ARG A 90 -1.16 -8.61 -0.63
CA ARG A 90 -2.40 -9.15 -0.07
C ARG A 90 -2.45 -8.94 1.43
N THR A 91 -3.65 -8.80 1.97
CA THR A 91 -3.86 -8.77 3.43
C THR A 91 -4.00 -10.19 3.99
N GLU A 92 -3.57 -10.40 5.23
CA GLU A 92 -3.86 -11.63 5.96
C GLU A 92 -5.33 -11.74 6.40
N GLU A 93 -6.12 -10.66 6.36
CA GLU A 93 -7.52 -10.66 6.80
C GLU A 93 -8.41 -11.56 5.93
N ASP A 94 -8.56 -11.20 4.67
CA ASP A 94 -9.46 -11.84 3.70
C ASP A 94 -8.77 -12.21 2.38
N HIS A 95 -7.45 -12.04 2.32
CA HIS A 95 -6.62 -12.29 1.15
C HIS A 95 -6.98 -11.44 -0.09
N LYS A 96 -7.69 -10.33 0.06
CA LYS A 96 -7.87 -9.36 -1.03
C LYS A 96 -6.55 -8.72 -1.44
N CYS A 97 -6.55 -8.13 -2.63
CA CYS A 97 -5.41 -7.49 -3.27
C CYS A 97 -5.47 -5.96 -3.09
N LEU A 98 -4.32 -5.38 -2.72
CA LEU A 98 -4.10 -3.93 -2.73
C LEU A 98 -4.23 -3.40 -4.16
N SER A 99 -5.18 -2.50 -4.39
CA SER A 99 -5.60 -2.12 -5.74
C SER A 99 -5.71 -0.60 -5.89
N MET A 100 -5.32 -0.09 -7.05
CA MET A 100 -5.63 1.29 -7.43
C MET A 100 -7.12 1.42 -7.79
N GLU A 101 -7.80 2.41 -7.22
CA GLU A 101 -9.21 2.69 -7.51
C GLU A 101 -9.40 3.34 -8.89
N LEU A 102 -10.15 2.71 -9.80
CA LEU A 102 -10.39 3.26 -11.14
C LEU A 102 -11.59 4.22 -11.15
N ASN A 103 -11.31 5.50 -10.89
CA ASN A 103 -12.34 6.56 -10.75
C ASN A 103 -12.11 7.78 -11.67
N GLY A 104 -11.18 7.69 -12.63
CA GLY A 104 -10.90 8.74 -13.61
C GLY A 104 -9.90 9.81 -13.15
N HIS A 105 -9.37 9.72 -11.92
CA HIS A 105 -8.25 10.55 -11.49
C HIS A 105 -6.95 10.15 -12.20
N THR A 106 -6.06 11.13 -12.40
CA THR A 106 -4.77 10.96 -13.08
C THR A 106 -3.57 11.07 -12.13
N ASP A 107 -3.82 11.38 -10.87
CA ASP A 107 -2.83 11.56 -9.82
C ASP A 107 -3.51 11.38 -8.46
N ASN A 108 -2.74 11.02 -7.44
CA ASN A 108 -3.24 10.76 -6.08
C ASN A 108 -4.46 9.85 -6.06
N ILE A 109 -4.40 8.76 -6.84
CA ILE A 109 -5.51 7.84 -7.03
C ILE A 109 -5.63 6.97 -5.77
N ASN A 110 -6.84 6.83 -5.23
CA ASN A 110 -7.05 6.11 -3.99
C ASN A 110 -6.61 4.63 -4.07
N VAL A 111 -6.27 4.06 -2.92
CA VAL A 111 -5.90 2.64 -2.78
C VAL A 111 -6.94 1.92 -1.94
N ILE A 112 -7.45 0.82 -2.49
CA ILE A 112 -8.54 0.03 -1.91
C ILE A 112 -8.21 -1.46 -1.92
N MET A 113 -8.93 -2.23 -1.11
CA MET A 113 -8.87 -3.69 -1.11
C MET A 113 -9.98 -4.28 -1.97
N THR A 114 -9.63 -5.10 -2.95
CA THR A 114 -10.59 -5.77 -3.84
C THR A 114 -10.22 -7.23 -4.06
N ASP A 115 -11.17 -8.04 -4.54
CA ASP A 115 -10.86 -9.39 -4.97
C ASP A 115 -9.76 -9.38 -6.04
N CYS A 116 -8.84 -10.34 -5.94
CA CYS A 116 -7.71 -10.42 -6.85
C CYS A 116 -8.20 -10.77 -8.27
N ALA A 117 -7.65 -10.09 -9.27
CA ALA A 117 -7.91 -10.34 -10.68
C ALA A 117 -6.63 -10.11 -11.48
N ASP A 118 -6.48 -10.82 -12.59
CA ASP A 118 -5.30 -10.75 -13.45
C ASP A 118 -5.28 -9.47 -14.31
N VAL A 119 -5.10 -8.34 -13.63
CA VAL A 119 -5.05 -6.99 -14.22
C VAL A 119 -3.93 -6.18 -13.56
N ASP A 120 -3.27 -5.31 -14.33
CA ASP A 120 -2.00 -4.70 -13.89
C ASP A 120 -2.14 -3.58 -12.84
N PHE A 121 -3.33 -3.01 -12.65
CA PHE A 121 -3.57 -1.93 -11.68
C PHE A 121 -3.73 -2.40 -10.21
N ARG A 122 -3.38 -3.66 -9.95
CA ARG A 122 -3.29 -4.26 -8.61
C ARG A 122 -2.08 -5.19 -8.46
N LYS A 123 -1.07 -5.00 -9.33
CA LYS A 123 0.22 -5.72 -9.30
C LYS A 123 1.35 -4.71 -9.11
N PHE A 124 2.33 -5.05 -8.29
CA PHE A 124 3.47 -4.19 -7.94
C PHE A 124 4.79 -4.76 -8.49
#